data_AF-A0ABC8V021-F1
#
_entry.id   AF-A0ABC8V021-F1
#
_cell.length_a   1.000
_cell.length_b   1.000
_cell.length_c   1.000
_cell.angle_alpha   90.00
_cell.angle_beta   90.00
_cell.angle_gamma   90.00
#
_symmetry.space_group_name_H-M   'P 1'
#
loop_
_entity.id
_entity.type
_entity.pdbx_description
1 polymer ?
#
loop_
_entity_poly.entity_id
_entity_poly.type
_entity_poly.pdbx_seq_one_letter_code
_entity_poly.pdbx_strand_id
1 'polypeptide(L)'
;VGPRSNKDRERFPPNNILLMMAGAGLLWMGWSGFNGGDPYAANIDASLAVLNTHVCAATSLLTWLILDVVFFGKASIIGAVQGMITGLVCITPAAGTFGNPQISAANPTHMDIKFLGRFIIYILKVCNKELFAS
;
A
#
# COMPACT_ATOMS: atom_id res chain seq x y z
N VAL A 1 7.51 -28.86 -1.66
CA VAL A 1 7.82 -27.82 -0.65
C VAL A 1 7.06 -28.17 0.63
N GLY A 2 7.76 -28.45 1.72
CA GLY A 2 7.12 -28.84 3.00
C GLY A 2 6.71 -27.62 3.84
N PRO A 3 5.69 -27.74 4.70
CA PRO A 3 5.28 -26.66 5.58
C PRO A 3 6.40 -26.31 6.57
N ARG A 4 6.75 -25.03 6.69
CA ARG A 4 7.68 -24.55 7.73
C ARG A 4 7.18 -24.94 9.12
N SER A 5 8.12 -25.23 10.02
CA SER A 5 7.86 -25.45 11.45
C SER A 5 7.05 -24.29 12.03
N ASN A 6 6.10 -24.59 12.92
CA ASN A 6 5.29 -23.57 13.59
C ASN A 6 6.16 -22.58 14.39
N LYS A 7 7.29 -23.04 14.94
CA LYS A 7 8.26 -22.19 15.66
C LYS A 7 8.86 -21.10 14.76
N ASP A 8 9.07 -21.42 13.48
CA ASP A 8 9.57 -20.42 12.53
C ASP A 8 8.46 -19.45 12.14
N ARG A 9 7.20 -19.90 12.09
CA ARG A 9 6.03 -19.06 11.74
C ARG A 9 5.69 -18.02 12.80
N GLU A 10 5.81 -18.37 14.08
CA GLU A 10 5.53 -17.46 15.20
C GLU A 10 6.60 -16.37 15.38
N ARG A 11 7.83 -16.62 14.91
CA ARG A 11 8.94 -15.69 15.10
C ARG A 11 9.77 -15.55 13.83
N PHE A 12 9.40 -14.56 13.03
CA PHE A 12 10.11 -14.15 11.80
C PHE A 12 10.85 -12.82 11.99
N PRO A 13 11.98 -12.79 12.73
CA PRO A 13 12.79 -11.59 12.78
C PRO A 13 13.40 -11.32 11.39
N PRO A 14 13.39 -10.07 10.91
CA PRO A 14 14.04 -9.73 9.66
C PRO A 14 15.55 -9.99 9.78
N ASN A 15 16.13 -10.68 8.80
CA ASN A 15 17.57 -10.98 8.82
C ASN A 15 18.42 -9.70 8.73
N ASN A 16 17.91 -8.69 8.01
CA ASN A 16 18.54 -7.39 7.86
C ASN A 16 17.48 -6.31 7.57
N ILE A 17 17.24 -5.44 8.54
CA ILE A 17 16.25 -4.36 8.45
C ILE A 17 16.65 -3.32 7.39
N LEU A 18 17.96 -3.06 7.23
CA LEU A 18 18.46 -2.07 6.27
C LEU A 18 18.18 -2.51 4.83
N LEU A 19 18.42 -3.79 4.53
CA LEU A 19 18.14 -4.36 3.21
C LEU A 19 16.64 -4.37 2.91
N MET A 20 15.81 -4.66 3.92
CA MET A 20 14.35 -4.58 3.81
C MET A 20 13.90 -3.16 3.43
N MET A 21 14.44 -2.13 4.10
CA MET A 21 14.12 -0.74 3.79
C MET A 21 14.59 -0.32 2.40
N ALA A 22 15.79 -0.76 1.99
CA ALA A 22 16.28 -0.51 0.63
C ALA A 22 15.35 -1.15 -0.42
N GLY A 23 14.95 -2.41 -0.19
CA GLY A 23 13.97 -3.10 -1.05
C GLY A 23 12.62 -2.41 -1.08
N ALA A 24 12.13 -1.90 0.06
CA ALA A 24 10.90 -1.12 0.14
C ALA A 24 10.97 0.16 -0.70
N GLY A 25 12.08 0.89 -0.65
CA GLY A 25 12.29 2.09 -1.46
C GLY A 25 12.35 1.78 -2.96
N LEU A 26 13.07 0.72 -3.35
CA LEU A 26 13.09 0.27 -4.76
C LEU A 26 11.71 -0.17 -5.24
N LEU A 27 10.95 -0.86 -4.38
CA LEU A 27 9.60 -1.30 -4.68
C LEU A 27 8.67 -0.10 -4.89
N TRP A 28 8.73 0.91 -4.03
CA TRP A 28 7.94 2.15 -4.20
C TRP A 28 8.27 2.80 -5.54
N MET A 29 9.56 3.04 -5.81
CA MET A 29 9.98 3.69 -7.07
C MET A 29 9.54 2.88 -8.29
N GLY A 30 9.71 1.55 -8.25
CA GLY A 30 9.28 0.64 -9.30
C GLY A 30 7.76 0.67 -9.50
N TRP A 31 6.98 0.75 -8.42
CA TRP A 31 5.52 0.80 -8.48
C TRP A 31 4.99 2.10 -9.07
N SER A 32 5.65 3.23 -8.79
CA SER A 32 5.33 4.50 -9.45
C SER A 32 5.53 4.40 -10.97
N GLY A 33 6.59 3.73 -11.42
CA GLY A 33 6.84 3.46 -12.85
C GLY A 33 5.85 2.47 -13.46
N PHE A 34 5.43 1.45 -12.69
CA PHE A 34 4.40 0.49 -13.10
C PHE A 34 3.06 1.19 -13.35
N ASN A 35 2.52 1.87 -12.33
CA ASN A 35 1.24 2.57 -12.43
C ASN A 35 1.27 3.75 -13.42
N GLY A 36 2.39 4.49 -13.49
CA GLY A 36 2.56 5.59 -14.42
C GLY A 36 2.80 5.16 -15.87
N GLY A 37 3.27 3.94 -16.09
CA GLY A 37 3.60 3.37 -17.39
C GLY A 37 2.44 2.65 -18.07
N ASP A 38 1.39 2.28 -17.33
CA ASP A 38 0.19 1.61 -17.84
C ASP A 38 -0.46 2.25 -19.08
N PRO A 39 -0.51 3.58 -19.26
CA PRO A 39 -1.09 4.19 -20.46
C PRO A 39 -0.17 4.15 -21.71
N TYR A 40 1.06 3.62 -21.60
CA TYR A 40 2.07 3.54 -22.67
C TYR A 40 2.40 4.86 -23.38
N ALA A 41 2.00 5.99 -22.78
CA ALA A 41 2.18 7.34 -23.30
C ALA A 41 2.31 8.35 -22.16
N ALA A 42 3.08 9.41 -22.38
CA ALA A 42 3.21 10.52 -21.44
C ALA A 42 1.99 11.45 -21.56
N ASN A 43 0.92 11.13 -20.83
CA ASN A 43 -0.34 11.88 -20.83
C ASN A 43 -0.73 12.29 -19.40
N ILE A 44 -1.88 12.96 -19.27
CA ILE A 44 -2.41 13.40 -17.98
C ILE A 44 -2.65 12.20 -17.06
N ASP A 45 -3.15 11.09 -17.60
CA ASP A 45 -3.44 9.86 -16.85
C ASP A 45 -2.16 9.28 -16.23
N ALA A 46 -1.04 9.28 -16.95
CA ALA A 46 0.27 8.86 -16.45
C ALA A 46 0.72 9.72 -15.26
N SER A 47 0.59 11.04 -15.38
CA SER A 47 0.98 11.97 -14.31
C SER A 47 0.09 11.84 -13.07
N LEU A 48 -1.22 11.63 -13.25
CA LEU A 48 -2.16 11.38 -12.17
C LEU A 48 -1.89 10.03 -11.50
N ALA A 49 -1.58 8.99 -12.26
CA ALA A 49 -1.26 7.67 -11.73
C ALA A 49 -0.03 7.68 -10.83
N VAL A 50 1.04 8.39 -11.25
CA VAL A 50 2.24 8.57 -10.41
C VAL A 50 1.90 9.33 -9.13
N LEU A 51 1.17 10.45 -9.23
CA LEU A 51 0.79 11.27 -8.08
C LEU A 51 -0.05 10.48 -7.07
N ASN A 52 -1.09 9.78 -7.55
CA ASN A 52 -1.97 8.95 -6.74
C ASN A 52 -1.19 7.83 -6.03
N THR A 53 -0.19 7.26 -6.71
CA THR A 53 0.67 6.22 -6.13
C THR A 53 1.48 6.75 -4.95
N HIS A 54 2.08 7.93 -5.07
CA HIS A 54 2.83 8.55 -3.96
C HIS A 54 1.94 8.92 -2.78
N VAL A 55 0.79 9.56 -3.05
CA VAL A 55 -0.14 9.97 -1.99
C VAL A 55 -0.73 8.77 -1.26
N CYS A 56 -1.13 7.72 -1.99
CA CYS A 56 -1.70 6.53 -1.38
C CYS A 56 -0.66 5.74 -0.57
N ALA A 57 0.55 5.55 -1.08
CA ALA A 57 1.63 4.89 -0.34
C ALA A 57 1.98 5.65 0.96
N ALA A 58 2.09 6.98 0.90
CA ALA A 58 2.42 7.81 2.06
C ALA A 58 1.32 7.79 3.13
N THR A 59 0.05 7.93 2.72
CA THR A 59 -1.10 7.91 3.64
C THR A 59 -1.32 6.54 4.26
N SER A 60 -1.13 5.46 3.50
CA SER A 60 -1.21 4.09 4.01
C SER A 60 -0.10 3.79 5.02
N LEU A 61 1.14 4.18 4.72
CA LEU A 61 2.27 4.06 5.64
C LEU A 61 2.00 4.82 6.95
N LEU A 62 1.54 6.08 6.86
CA LEU A 62 1.24 6.89 8.03
C LEU A 62 0.10 6.29 8.86
N THR A 63 -0.95 5.81 8.20
CA THR A 63 -2.07 5.13 8.87
C THR A 63 -1.57 3.92 9.64
N TRP A 64 -0.69 3.12 9.05
CA TRP A 64 -0.13 1.95 9.73
C TRP A 64 0.73 2.32 10.93
N LEU A 65 1.57 3.35 10.80
CA LEU A 65 2.36 3.85 11.92
C LEU A 65 1.48 4.35 13.07
N ILE A 66 0.38 5.04 12.76
CA ILE A 66 -0.59 5.48 13.75
C ILE A 66 -1.24 4.26 14.44
N LEU A 67 -1.64 3.25 13.67
CA LEU A 67 -2.21 2.00 14.22
C LEU A 67 -1.20 1.28 15.12
N ASP A 68 0.06 1.17 14.71
CA ASP A 68 1.12 0.57 15.51
C ASP A 68 1.30 1.29 16.86
N VAL A 69 1.29 2.61 16.85
CA VAL A 69 1.38 3.42 18.08
C VAL A 69 0.14 3.25 18.95
N VAL A 70 -1.07 3.20 18.37
CA VAL A 70 -2.33 3.06 19.12
C VAL A 70 -2.46 1.67 19.77
N PHE A 71 -2.11 0.59 19.07
CA PHE A 71 -2.30 -0.78 19.56
C PHE A 71 -1.09 -1.32 20.34
N PHE A 72 0.13 -1.02 19.90
CA PHE A 72 1.35 -1.58 20.49
C PHE A 72 2.18 -0.55 21.27
N GLY A 73 1.79 0.73 21.27
CA GLY A 73 2.49 1.81 21.98
C GLY A 73 3.81 2.25 21.35
N LYS A 74 4.21 1.66 20.22
CA LYS A 74 5.48 1.93 19.54
C LYS A 74 5.34 1.76 18.03
N ALA A 75 5.99 2.64 17.26
CA ALA A 75 6.05 2.54 15.81
C ALA A 75 6.94 1.35 15.37
N SER A 76 6.48 0.55 14.41
CA SER A 76 7.26 -0.56 13.85
C SER A 76 7.73 -0.26 12.42
N ILE A 77 9.02 -0.51 12.15
CA ILE A 77 9.56 -0.38 10.78
C ILE A 77 8.97 -1.45 9.85
N ILE A 78 8.74 -2.66 10.38
CA ILE A 78 8.13 -3.76 9.63
C ILE A 78 6.68 -3.39 9.29
N GLY A 79 5.94 -2.81 10.26
CA GLY A 79 4.60 -2.29 10.06
C GLY A 79 4.56 -1.17 9.02
N ALA A 80 5.50 -0.23 9.07
CA ALA A 80 5.61 0.85 8.08
C ALA A 80 5.79 0.34 6.64
N VAL A 81 6.68 -0.63 6.43
CA VAL A 81 6.91 -1.23 5.11
C VAL A 81 5.67 -2.02 4.65
N GLN A 82 5.02 -2.75 5.55
CA GLN A 82 3.78 -3.46 5.24
C GLN A 82 2.65 -2.50 4.86
N GLY A 83 2.51 -1.38 5.59
CA GLY A 83 1.53 -0.35 5.30
C GLY A 83 1.77 0.33 3.96
N MET A 84 3.01 0.62 3.62
CA MET A 84 3.39 1.11 2.30
C MET A 84 2.97 0.14 1.19
N ILE A 85 3.33 -1.15 1.31
CA ILE A 85 2.99 -2.19 0.32
C ILE A 85 1.47 -2.31 0.16
N THR A 86 0.73 -2.30 1.28
CA THR A 86 -0.74 -2.35 1.29
C THR A 86 -1.35 -1.19 0.51
N GLY A 87 -0.79 0.02 0.67
CA GLY A 87 -1.22 1.21 -0.08
C GLY A 87 -0.96 1.08 -1.59
N LEU A 88 0.25 0.64 -1.95
CA LEU A 88 0.64 0.42 -3.35
C LEU A 88 -0.27 -0.61 -4.04
N VAL A 89 -0.54 -1.73 -3.39
CA VAL A 89 -1.45 -2.77 -3.91
C VAL A 89 -2.87 -2.20 -4.05
N CYS A 90 -3.34 -1.42 -3.09
CA CYS A 90 -4.70 -0.89 -3.13
C CYS A 90 -4.91 0.10 -4.28
N ILE A 91 -3.97 1.00 -4.55
CA ILE A 91 -4.13 2.05 -5.59
C ILE A 91 -3.95 1.54 -7.01
N THR A 92 -3.28 0.41 -7.21
CA THR A 92 -2.98 -0.17 -8.53
C THR A 92 -4.19 -0.21 -9.49
N PRO A 93 -5.38 -0.75 -9.13
CA PRO A 93 -6.52 -0.78 -10.06
C PRO A 93 -7.15 0.58 -10.37
N ALA A 94 -6.81 1.64 -9.62
CA ALA A 94 -7.44 2.95 -9.72
C ALA A 94 -6.44 4.10 -10.00
N ALA A 95 -5.16 3.78 -10.22
CA ALA A 95 -4.10 4.79 -10.25
C ALA A 95 -4.35 5.86 -11.31
N GLY A 96 -4.66 5.48 -12.55
CA GLY A 96 -4.91 6.42 -13.67
C GLY A 96 -6.34 6.93 -13.79
N THR A 97 -7.30 6.39 -13.02
CA THR A 97 -8.72 6.75 -13.12
C THR A 97 -9.19 7.66 -12.00
N PHE A 98 -8.58 7.58 -10.81
CA PHE A 98 -8.94 8.37 -9.65
C PHE A 98 -8.58 9.86 -9.86
N GLY A 99 -9.58 10.74 -9.74
CA GLY A 99 -9.39 12.19 -9.87
C GLY A 99 -9.20 12.72 -11.30
N ASN A 100 -9.35 11.88 -12.33
CA ASN A 100 -9.26 12.31 -13.73
C ASN A 100 -10.59 12.92 -14.20
N PRO A 101 -10.67 14.23 -14.51
CA PRO A 101 -11.92 14.88 -14.92
C PRO A 101 -12.54 14.27 -16.19
N GLN A 102 -11.73 13.75 -17.10
CA GLN A 102 -12.18 13.16 -18.37
C GLN A 102 -12.86 11.80 -18.16
N ILE A 103 -12.42 11.04 -17.14
CA ILE A 103 -12.97 9.70 -16.81
C ILE A 103 -14.10 9.83 -15.77
N SER A 104 -13.96 10.75 -14.80
CA SER A 104 -15.00 11.05 -13.81
C SER A 104 -16.27 11.61 -14.44
N ALA A 105 -16.18 12.35 -15.56
CA ALA A 105 -17.37 12.82 -16.29
C ALA A 105 -18.21 11.67 -16.87
N ALA A 106 -17.62 10.49 -17.13
CA ALA A 106 -18.31 9.33 -17.67
C ALA A 106 -18.92 8.43 -16.58
N ASN A 107 -18.43 8.45 -15.33
CA ASN A 107 -19.00 7.69 -14.22
C ASN A 107 -18.65 8.30 -12.82
N PRO A 108 -19.33 9.37 -12.40
CA PRO A 108 -18.84 10.30 -11.37
C PRO A 108 -18.92 9.85 -9.90
N THR A 109 -19.51 8.70 -9.57
CA THR A 109 -19.92 8.43 -8.17
C THR A 109 -19.53 7.07 -7.59
N HIS A 110 -18.95 6.17 -8.38
CA HIS A 110 -18.76 4.78 -7.95
C HIS A 110 -17.35 4.40 -7.52
N MET A 111 -16.30 5.12 -7.92
CA MET A 111 -14.92 4.70 -7.64
C MET A 111 -14.37 5.33 -6.36
N ASP A 112 -14.52 6.64 -6.13
CA ASP A 112 -13.74 7.35 -5.11
C ASP A 112 -14.13 7.04 -3.66
N ILE A 113 -15.44 7.08 -3.34
CA ILE A 113 -15.94 6.78 -1.97
C ILE A 113 -15.83 5.28 -1.65
N LYS A 114 -16.08 4.41 -2.64
CA LYS A 114 -15.98 2.96 -2.45
C LYS A 114 -14.51 2.53 -2.31
N PHE A 115 -13.60 3.21 -2.99
CA PHE A 115 -12.17 2.99 -2.86
C PHE A 115 -11.68 3.31 -1.47
N LEU A 116 -11.98 4.51 -0.94
CA LEU A 116 -11.57 4.91 0.41
C LEU A 116 -12.18 3.99 1.49
N GLY A 117 -13.46 3.63 1.36
CA GLY A 117 -14.11 2.69 2.27
C GLY A 117 -13.50 1.28 2.24
N ARG A 118 -13.21 0.76 1.04
CA ARG A 118 -12.54 -0.54 0.88
C ARG A 118 -11.09 -0.50 1.35
N PHE A 119 -10.39 0.61 1.16
CA PHE A 119 -9.02 0.84 1.60
C PHE A 119 -8.90 0.74 3.12
N ILE A 120 -9.76 1.44 3.86
CA ILE A 120 -9.79 1.37 5.33
C ILE A 120 -10.15 -0.04 5.80
N ILE A 121 -11.18 -0.67 5.22
CA ILE A 121 -11.58 -2.04 5.57
C ILE A 121 -10.44 -3.03 5.27
N TYR A 122 -9.73 -2.84 4.16
CA TYR A 122 -8.61 -3.70 3.78
C TYR A 122 -7.44 -3.54 4.75
N ILE A 123 -7.03 -2.31 5.07
CA ILE A 123 -5.99 -2.04 6.09
C ILE A 123 -6.39 -2.67 7.41
N LEU A 124 -7.63 -2.47 7.88
CA LEU A 124 -8.10 -3.07 9.14
C LEU A 124 -8.11 -4.60 9.07
N LYS A 125 -8.50 -5.20 7.93
CA LYS A 125 -8.52 -6.66 7.78
C LYS A 125 -7.13 -7.28 7.74
N VAL A 126 -6.16 -6.61 7.09
CA VAL A 126 -4.76 -7.04 7.10
C VAL A 126 -4.18 -6.83 8.49
N CYS A 127 -4.37 -5.65 9.09
CA CYS A 127 -3.92 -5.32 10.44
C CYS A 127 -4.47 -6.33 11.47
N ASN A 128 -5.75 -6.69 11.41
CA ASN A 128 -6.36 -7.64 12.33
C ASN A 128 -5.78 -9.06 12.20
N LYS A 129 -5.46 -9.49 10.97
CA LYS A 129 -4.78 -10.77 10.76
C LYS A 129 -3.37 -10.79 11.35
N GLU A 130 -2.65 -9.68 11.26
CA GLU A 130 -1.29 -9.55 11.82
C GLU A 130 -1.31 -9.36 13.35
N LEU A 131 -2.30 -8.62 13.89
CA LEU A 131 -2.50 -8.44 15.34
C LEU A 131 -2.78 -9.78 16.06
N PHE A 132 -3.51 -10.68 15.42
CA PHE A 132 -3.81 -12.02 15.95
C PHE A 132 -2.78 -13.09 15.55
N ALA A 133 -1.78 -12.73 14.75
CA ALA A 133 -0.65 -13.61 14.41
C ALA A 133 0.62 -13.30 15.21
N SER A 134 0.66 -12.15 15.91
CA SER A 134 1.70 -11.73 16.87
C SER A 134 1.33 -12.11 18.30
#